data_AF-A0A7S2XKM6-F1
#
_entry.id   AF-A0A7S2XKM6-F1
#
_cell.length_a   1.000
_cell.length_b   1.000
_cell.length_c   1.000
_cell.angle_alpha   90.00
_cell.angle_beta   90.00
_cell.angle_gamma   90.00
#
_symmetry.space_group_name_H-M   'P 1'
#
loop_
_entity.id
_entity.type
_entity.pdbx_description
1 polymer ?
#
loop_
_entity_poly.entity_id
_entity_poly.type
_entity_poly.pdbx_seq_one_letter_code
_entity_poly.pdbx_strand_id
1 'polypeptide(L)'
;DPADNDAGGQEDTEVATEKRNLYMHEKALLINDAAANMLLFHPYEPALVVGDVNDVISVWNTDNAKRINTFPNGNAKDSRTTSISWINEMSTSLLITGSDDGSVRVWDGIIKNNGDINEELPSLASAFFCSA
;
A
#
# COMPACT_ATOMS: atom_id res chain seq x y z
N ASP A 1 -18.99 57.60 11.52
CA ASP A 1 -19.49 56.34 12.07
C ASP A 1 -18.48 55.27 11.72
N PRO A 2 -17.68 54.78 12.67
CA PRO A 2 -16.61 53.85 12.38
C PRO A 2 -17.18 52.45 12.19
N ALA A 3 -16.53 51.73 11.27
CA ALA A 3 -16.77 50.36 10.89
C ALA A 3 -16.86 49.44 12.11
N ASP A 4 -17.99 48.76 12.24
CA ASP A 4 -18.15 47.62 13.12
C ASP A 4 -18.69 46.46 12.28
N ASN A 5 -18.11 45.29 12.50
CA ASN A 5 -18.44 43.97 11.92
C ASN A 5 -17.92 43.66 10.51
N ASP A 6 -16.72 43.04 10.45
CA ASP A 6 -16.52 41.90 9.54
C ASP A 6 -15.44 40.89 10.03
N ALA A 7 -15.14 40.85 11.33
CA ALA A 7 -14.12 39.92 11.86
C ALA A 7 -14.68 38.52 12.21
N GLY A 8 -16.01 38.37 12.33
CA GLY A 8 -16.63 37.11 12.78
C GLY A 8 -16.83 36.05 11.69
N GLY A 9 -16.90 36.44 10.40
CA GLY A 9 -17.14 35.50 9.30
C GLY A 9 -15.93 34.63 8.93
N GLN A 10 -14.72 35.08 9.28
CA GLN A 10 -13.46 34.45 8.89
C GLN A 10 -13.03 33.36 9.89
N GLU A 11 -13.29 33.57 11.18
CA GLU A 11 -13.05 32.59 12.26
C GLU A 11 -14.03 31.41 12.16
N ASP A 12 -15.30 31.66 11.85
CA ASP A 12 -16.33 30.61 11.70
C ASP A 12 -16.08 29.70 10.48
N THR A 13 -15.47 30.23 9.41
CA THR A 13 -15.14 29.47 8.20
C THR A 13 -13.85 28.65 8.35
N GLU A 14 -12.87 29.14 9.11
CA GLU A 14 -11.66 28.42 9.46
C GLU A 14 -11.97 27.21 10.37
N VAL A 15 -12.75 27.44 11.44
CA VAL A 15 -13.20 26.38 12.35
C VAL A 15 -14.03 25.32 11.62
N ALA A 16 -14.90 25.72 10.69
CA ALA A 16 -15.66 24.76 9.88
C ALA A 16 -14.77 23.93 8.93
N THR A 17 -13.69 24.52 8.42
CA THR A 17 -12.72 23.85 7.55
C THR A 17 -11.86 22.86 8.34
N GLU A 18 -11.35 23.25 9.51
CA GLU A 18 -10.67 22.34 10.43
C GLU A 18 -11.59 21.19 10.84
N LYS A 19 -12.84 21.49 11.20
CA LYS A 19 -13.83 20.48 11.57
C LYS A 19 -14.13 19.52 10.42
N ARG A 20 -14.16 20.01 9.18
CA ARG A 20 -14.29 19.18 7.97
C ARG A 20 -13.06 18.28 7.76
N ASN A 21 -11.86 18.78 8.01
CA ASN A 21 -10.62 18.01 7.93
C ASN A 21 -10.48 16.97 9.05
N LEU A 22 -11.17 17.16 10.18
CA LEU A 22 -11.23 16.21 11.30
C LEU A 22 -12.12 15.00 11.02
N TYR A 23 -13.04 15.06 10.04
CA TYR A 23 -13.85 13.91 9.67
C TYR A 23 -13.11 13.01 8.68
N MET A 24 -13.07 11.72 9.00
CA MET A 24 -12.62 10.67 8.08
C MET A 24 -13.46 10.74 6.80
N HIS A 25 -12.81 11.05 5.67
CA HIS A 25 -13.40 10.97 4.34
C HIS A 25 -12.83 9.76 3.61
N GLU A 26 -13.71 8.93 3.06
CA GLU A 26 -13.29 7.87 2.15
C GLU A 26 -12.65 8.50 0.91
N LYS A 27 -11.34 8.32 0.75
CA LYS A 27 -10.59 8.87 -0.40
C LYS A 27 -10.80 8.03 -1.66
N ALA A 28 -10.84 6.71 -1.51
CA ALA A 28 -10.97 5.77 -2.61
C ALA A 28 -11.46 4.40 -2.13
N LEU A 29 -12.21 3.70 -2.98
CA LEU A 29 -12.58 2.30 -2.80
C LEU A 29 -11.64 1.41 -3.63
N LEU A 30 -10.83 0.58 -2.97
CA LEU A 30 -9.91 -0.36 -3.62
C LEU A 30 -10.48 -1.77 -3.46
N ILE A 31 -10.88 -2.39 -4.58
CA ILE A 31 -11.58 -3.69 -4.58
C ILE A 31 -10.60 -4.79 -4.99
N ASN A 32 -10.26 -5.67 -4.05
CA ASN A 32 -9.48 -6.86 -4.33
C ASN A 32 -10.36 -8.05 -4.73
N ASP A 33 -9.79 -8.99 -5.47
CA ASP A 33 -10.53 -10.16 -5.99
C ASP A 33 -10.89 -11.16 -4.87
N ALA A 34 -10.13 -11.13 -3.77
CA ALA A 34 -10.39 -11.90 -2.55
C ALA A 34 -10.19 -11.04 -1.29
N ALA A 35 -10.62 -11.56 -0.14
CA ALA A 35 -10.51 -10.87 1.14
C ALA A 35 -9.04 -10.52 1.45
N ALA A 36 -8.77 -9.23 1.62
CA ALA A 36 -7.44 -8.76 2.04
C ALA A 36 -7.19 -9.20 3.49
N ASN A 37 -6.02 -9.78 3.74
CA ASN A 37 -5.56 -10.13 5.08
C ASN A 37 -4.39 -9.25 5.54
N MET A 38 -3.73 -8.54 4.61
CA MET A 38 -2.59 -7.68 4.89
C MET A 38 -2.60 -6.44 3.99
N LEU A 39 -2.14 -5.33 4.55
CA LEU A 39 -2.02 -4.03 3.88
C LEU A 39 -0.68 -3.41 4.25
N LEU A 40 0.08 -2.95 3.26
CA LEU A 40 1.38 -2.32 3.45
C LEU A 40 1.54 -1.16 2.49
N PHE A 41 1.53 0.05 3.03
CA PHE A 41 1.94 1.24 2.28
C PHE A 41 3.45 1.21 2.06
N HIS A 42 3.88 1.64 0.89
CA HIS A 42 5.23 2.10 0.70
C HIS A 42 5.40 3.44 1.45
N PRO A 43 6.55 3.69 2.12
CA PRO A 43 6.72 4.86 2.99
C PRO A 43 6.81 6.19 2.24
N TYR A 44 7.21 6.17 0.96
CA TYR A 44 7.49 7.37 0.16
C TYR A 44 6.59 7.48 -1.06
N GLU A 45 6.48 6.40 -1.85
CA GLU A 45 5.65 6.35 -3.05
C GLU A 45 4.17 6.01 -2.78
N PRO A 46 3.23 6.39 -3.67
CA PRO A 46 1.79 6.17 -3.51
C PRO A 46 1.37 4.71 -3.76
N ALA A 47 2.23 3.75 -3.42
CA ALA A 47 2.00 2.32 -3.59
C ALA A 47 1.40 1.71 -2.31
N LEU A 48 0.33 0.95 -2.49
CA LEU A 48 -0.23 0.07 -1.47
C LEU A 48 -0.12 -1.38 -1.95
N VAL A 49 0.58 -2.19 -1.18
CA VAL A 49 0.63 -3.64 -1.35
C VAL A 49 -0.46 -4.27 -0.51
N VAL A 50 -1.23 -5.15 -1.13
CA VAL A 50 -2.33 -5.89 -0.52
C VAL A 50 -2.03 -7.38 -0.68
N GLY A 51 -1.96 -8.09 0.43
CA GLY A 51 -2.00 -9.55 0.44
C GLY A 51 -3.42 -10.03 0.69
N ASP A 52 -3.81 -11.12 0.04
CA ASP A 52 -5.11 -11.75 0.25
C ASP A 52 -5.06 -13.21 0.68
N VAL A 53 -6.23 -13.73 1.02
CA VAL A 53 -6.42 -15.12 1.50
C VAL A 53 -6.08 -16.20 0.48
N ASN A 54 -5.86 -15.86 -0.79
CA ASN A 54 -5.49 -16.79 -1.86
C ASN A 54 -3.99 -16.70 -2.23
N ASP A 55 -3.17 -16.09 -1.37
CA ASP A 55 -1.74 -15.85 -1.62
C ASP A 55 -1.43 -15.03 -2.86
N VAL A 56 -2.38 -14.18 -3.24
CA VAL A 56 -2.18 -13.20 -4.28
C VAL A 56 -1.75 -11.88 -3.66
N ILE A 57 -0.73 -11.28 -4.27
CA ILE A 57 -0.24 -9.95 -3.94
C ILE A 57 -0.74 -8.99 -5.02
N SER A 58 -1.43 -7.93 -4.60
CA SER A 58 -1.86 -6.83 -5.48
C SER A 58 -1.14 -5.54 -5.11
N VAL A 59 -0.77 -4.76 -6.13
CA VAL A 59 -0.13 -3.46 -5.99
C VAL A 59 -1.07 -2.40 -6.54
N TRP A 60 -1.41 -1.42 -5.70
CA TRP A 60 -2.31 -0.33 -6.03
C TRP A 60 -1.57 0.99 -6.04
N ASN A 61 -1.91 1.85 -7.00
CA ASN A 61 -1.62 3.27 -6.93
C ASN A 61 -2.77 3.95 -6.17
N THR A 62 -2.42 4.58 -5.04
CA THR A 62 -3.39 5.17 -4.11
C THR A 62 -3.78 6.60 -4.44
N ASP A 63 -3.07 7.27 -5.36
CA ASP A 63 -3.44 8.61 -5.82
C ASP A 63 -4.56 8.56 -6.85
N ASN A 64 -4.55 7.55 -7.73
CA ASN A 64 -5.55 7.38 -8.78
C ASN A 64 -6.45 6.14 -8.59
N ALA A 65 -6.33 5.44 -7.46
CA ALA A 65 -7.10 4.25 -7.10
C ALA A 65 -7.04 3.11 -8.14
N LYS A 66 -5.94 3.01 -8.90
CA LYS A 66 -5.76 1.99 -9.94
C LYS A 66 -4.96 0.80 -9.40
N ARG A 67 -5.47 -0.42 -9.60
CA ARG A 67 -4.67 -1.64 -9.44
C ARG A 67 -3.68 -1.72 -10.59
N ILE A 68 -2.39 -1.70 -10.26
CA ILE A 68 -1.31 -1.72 -11.24
C ILE A 68 -0.92 -3.15 -11.57
N ASN A 69 -0.71 -3.97 -10.54
CA ASN A 69 -0.25 -5.35 -10.67
C ASN A 69 -0.98 -6.30 -9.73
N THR A 70 -1.02 -7.56 -10.14
CA THR A 70 -1.47 -8.69 -9.34
C THR A 70 -0.61 -9.90 -9.69
N PHE A 71 -0.04 -10.58 -8.70
CA PHE A 71 0.83 -11.74 -8.91
C PHE A 71 0.74 -12.73 -7.73
N PRO A 72 0.92 -14.03 -7.99
CA PRO A 72 0.94 -15.02 -6.91
C PRO A 72 2.24 -14.90 -6.10
N ASN A 73 2.16 -15.03 -4.79
CA ASN A 73 3.34 -15.14 -3.93
C ASN A 73 4.11 -16.47 -4.18
N GLY A 74 3.49 -17.46 -4.83
CA GLY A 74 4.16 -18.72 -5.20
C GLY A 74 4.40 -19.66 -4.02
N ASN A 75 3.56 -19.55 -2.99
CA ASN A 75 3.53 -20.41 -1.81
C ASN A 75 3.20 -21.87 -2.17
N ALA A 76 3.57 -22.80 -1.27
CA ALA A 76 3.14 -24.18 -1.38
C ALA A 76 1.61 -24.30 -1.31
N LYS A 77 1.07 -25.41 -1.81
CA LYS A 77 -0.37 -25.66 -1.68
C LYS A 77 -0.74 -25.71 -0.19
N ASP A 78 -1.84 -25.04 0.17
CA ASP A 78 -2.42 -24.99 1.51
C ASP A 78 -1.54 -24.26 2.56
N SER A 79 -0.51 -23.51 2.14
CA SER A 79 0.14 -22.51 2.99
C SER A 79 -0.45 -21.12 2.75
N ARG A 80 -0.04 -20.14 3.56
CA ARG A 80 -0.49 -18.76 3.44
C ARG A 80 0.61 -17.77 3.75
N THR A 81 0.50 -16.62 3.12
CA THR A 81 1.33 -15.45 3.38
C THR A 81 0.92 -14.87 4.73
N THR A 82 1.89 -14.76 5.62
CA THR A 82 1.71 -14.32 7.01
C THR A 82 2.31 -12.95 7.29
N SER A 83 3.22 -12.47 6.44
CA SER A 83 3.81 -11.14 6.57
C SER A 83 4.23 -10.57 5.21
N ILE A 84 4.17 -9.24 5.11
CA ILE A 84 4.74 -8.42 4.04
C ILE A 84 5.55 -7.28 4.65
N SER A 85 6.71 -6.96 4.09
CA SER A 85 7.51 -5.82 4.50
C SER A 85 8.37 -5.31 3.35
N TRP A 86 8.62 -4.01 3.29
CA TRP A 86 9.61 -3.47 2.38
C TRP A 86 11.03 -3.58 2.97
N ILE A 87 12.02 -3.66 2.09
CA ILE A 87 13.44 -3.42 2.43
C ILE A 87 14.04 -2.49 1.39
N ASN A 88 15.12 -1.79 1.77
CA ASN A 88 15.81 -0.83 0.91
C ASN A 88 14.87 0.24 0.33
N GLU A 89 13.90 0.68 1.12
CA GLU A 89 12.81 1.59 0.74
C GLU A 89 13.25 2.92 0.14
N MET A 90 14.52 3.31 0.33
CA MET A 90 15.11 4.55 -0.16
C MET A 90 15.92 4.41 -1.46
N SER A 91 16.14 3.20 -1.98
CA SER A 91 16.97 2.98 -3.18
C SER A 91 16.32 2.03 -4.17
N THR A 92 16.45 0.73 -3.93
CA THR A 92 15.83 -0.33 -4.72
C THR A 92 14.83 -1.01 -3.80
N SER A 93 13.60 -0.50 -3.76
CA SER A 93 12.57 -1.02 -2.87
C SER A 93 12.24 -2.47 -3.24
N LEU A 94 12.60 -3.40 -2.37
CA LEU A 94 12.26 -4.81 -2.51
C LEU A 94 11.14 -5.15 -1.54
N LEU A 95 10.22 -6.01 -1.97
CA LEU A 95 9.16 -6.52 -1.12
C LEU A 95 9.55 -7.90 -0.60
N ILE A 96 9.51 -8.08 0.72
CA ILE A 96 9.63 -9.37 1.37
C ILE A 96 8.24 -9.90 1.70
N THR A 97 8.03 -11.19 1.44
CA THR A 97 6.87 -11.95 1.92
C THR A 97 7.33 -13.12 2.78
N GLY A 98 6.65 -13.34 3.92
CA GLY A 98 6.82 -14.53 4.76
C GLY A 98 5.60 -15.44 4.67
N SER A 99 5.82 -16.75 4.67
CA SER A 99 4.76 -17.77 4.61
C SER A 99 4.86 -18.76 5.77
N ASP A 100 3.73 -19.35 6.19
CA ASP A 100 3.71 -20.36 7.25
C ASP A 100 4.24 -21.74 6.82
N ASP A 101 4.57 -21.91 5.54
CA ASP A 101 5.39 -23.04 5.08
C ASP A 101 6.89 -22.89 5.40
N GLY A 102 7.31 -21.77 6.00
CA GLY A 102 8.72 -21.49 6.32
C GLY A 102 9.50 -20.84 5.18
N SER A 103 8.84 -20.45 4.09
CA SER A 103 9.45 -19.68 3.01
C SER A 103 9.43 -18.17 3.25
N VAL A 104 10.50 -17.53 2.79
CA VAL A 104 10.63 -16.07 2.67
C VAL A 104 10.98 -15.77 1.22
N ARG A 105 10.22 -14.90 0.56
CA ARG A 105 10.49 -14.48 -0.82
C ARG A 105 10.79 -12.99 -0.89
N VAL A 106 11.71 -12.64 -1.77
CA VAL A 106 12.14 -11.26 -2.03
C VAL A 106 11.80 -10.94 -3.48
N TRP A 107 10.97 -9.92 -3.66
CA TRP A 107 10.47 -9.47 -4.94
C TRP A 107 11.10 -8.13 -5.32
N ASP A 108 11.52 -8.02 -6.58
CA ASP A 108 12.09 -6.81 -7.15
C ASP A 108 11.23 -6.30 -8.32
N GLY A 109 11.32 -5.00 -8.58
CA GLY A 109 10.70 -4.36 -9.72
C GLY A 109 9.27 -3.88 -9.50
N ILE A 110 8.80 -3.77 -8.24
CA ILE A 110 7.49 -3.16 -7.94
C ILE A 110 7.57 -1.63 -8.07
N ILE A 111 8.64 -1.03 -7.56
CA ILE A 111 8.90 0.41 -7.63
C ILE A 111 10.12 0.62 -8.53
N LYS A 112 10.01 1.55 -9.48
CA LYS A 112 11.11 1.95 -10.35
C LYS A 112 12.05 2.91 -9.59
N ASN A 113 13.29 3.05 -10.07
CA ASN A 113 14.27 3.97 -9.49
C ASN A 113 13.84 5.44 -9.44
N ASN A 114 12.80 5.81 -10.21
CA ASN A 114 12.23 7.16 -10.22
C ASN A 114 11.00 7.31 -9.30
N GLY A 115 10.66 6.30 -8.49
CA GLY A 115 9.51 6.30 -7.58
C GLY A 115 8.21 5.79 -8.19
N ASP A 116 8.12 5.69 -9.52
CA ASP A 116 6.91 5.20 -10.17
C ASP A 116 6.65 3.72 -9.85
N ILE A 117 5.39 3.37 -9.66
CA ILE A 117 4.98 1.97 -9.60
C ILE A 117 5.18 1.35 -10.99
N ASN A 118 5.88 0.22 -11.05
CA ASN A 118 6.11 -0.47 -12.29
C ASN A 118 4.83 -1.17 -12.78
N GLU A 119 4.51 -1.05 -14.07
CA GLU A 119 3.39 -1.77 -14.69
C GLU A 119 3.78 -3.17 -15.14
N GLU A 120 5.08 -3.47 -15.22
CA GLU A 120 5.56 -4.83 -15.45
C GLU A 120 5.44 -5.67 -14.16
N LEU A 121 5.26 -6.98 -14.33
CA LEU A 121 5.20 -7.89 -13.19
C LEU A 121 6.54 -7.91 -12.46
N PRO A 122 6.53 -7.91 -11.11
CA PRO A 122 7.76 -8.05 -10.35
C PRO A 122 8.39 -9.41 -10.58
N SER A 123 9.71 -9.47 -10.36
CA SER A 123 10.49 -10.69 -10.46
C SER A 123 10.87 -11.19 -9.08
N LEU A 124 10.93 -12.52 -8.93
CA LEU A 124 11.47 -13.13 -7.72
C LEU A 124 12.99 -12.97 -7.73
N ALA A 125 13.49 -12.03 -6.92
CA ALA A 125 14.92 -11.78 -6.81
C ALA A 125 15.63 -12.87 -6.01
N SER A 126 14.99 -13.35 -4.93
CA SER A 126 15.54 -14.41 -4.08
C SER A 126 14.44 -15.10 -3.28
N ALA A 127 14.68 -16.33 -2.85
CA ALA A 127 13.82 -17.04 -1.92
C ALA A 127 14.67 -17.85 -0.94
N PHE A 128 14.23 -17.88 0.31
CA PHE A 128 14.83 -18.65 1.39
C PHE A 128 13.77 -19.59 1.94
N PHE A 129 14.20 -20.77 2.38
CA PHE A 129 13.31 -21.76 2.97
C PHE A 129 13.97 -22.29 4.22
N CYS A 130 13.23 -22.25 5.33
CA CYS A 130 13.66 -22.85 6.57
C CYS A 130 12.83 -24.12 6.81
N SER A 131 13.47 -25.27 6.63
CA SER A 131 12.93 -26.55 7.10
C SER A 131 13.49 -26.88 8.49
N ALA A 132 12.63 -27.40 9.36
CA ALA A 132 13.02 -28.03 10.61
C ALA A 132 13.60 -29.44 10.37
#